data_AF-A0A0B5XBV9-F1
#
_entry.id   AF-A0A0B5XBV9-F1
#
_cell.length_a   1.000
_cell.length_b   1.000
_cell.length_c   1.000
_cell.angle_alpha   90.00
_cell.angle_beta   90.00
_cell.angle_gamma   90.00
#
_symmetry.space_group_name_H-M   'P 1'
#
loop_
_entity.id
_entity.type
_entity.pdbx_description
1 polymer ?
#
loop_
_entity_poly.entity_id
_entity_poly.type
_entity_poly.pdbx_seq_one_letter_code
_entity_poly.pdbx_strand_id
1 'polypeptide(L)'
;MFLIILKNGLNKYNKLLWILCCVLVIIIMSSSIANNEKKFSKVVNSVTFHVKNKEKQPIKDFEIILMKDESPQPSREIGISIGKTDEEGKVIWRNVRTGKYIVFLPNKETQMVMINDRDETKKINISL
;
A
#
# COMPACT_ATOMS: atom_id res chain seq x y z
N MET A 1 61.56 1.89 4.93
CA MET A 1 60.80 0.63 4.67
C MET A 1 59.49 0.55 5.45
N PHE A 2 59.47 0.84 6.76
CA PHE A 2 58.25 0.80 7.61
C PHE A 2 57.11 1.72 7.16
N LEU A 3 57.38 2.95 6.71
CA LEU A 3 56.35 3.90 6.27
C LEU A 3 55.61 3.46 5.00
N ILE A 4 56.25 2.71 4.10
CA ILE A 4 55.64 2.20 2.86
C ILE A 4 54.70 1.03 3.17
N ILE A 5 55.10 0.15 4.10
CA ILE A 5 54.27 -0.96 4.57
C ILE A 5 53.03 -0.45 5.30
N LEU A 6 53.17 0.60 6.13
CA LEU A 6 52.05 1.24 6.83
C LEU A 6 51.05 1.88 5.85
N LYS A 7 51.54 2.58 4.81
CA LYS A 7 50.70 3.25 3.80
C LYS A 7 49.96 2.26 2.90
N ASN A 8 50.60 1.17 2.49
CA ASN A 8 49.95 0.08 1.73
C ASN A 8 48.95 -0.72 2.59
N GLY A 9 49.26 -0.93 3.87
CA GLY A 9 48.35 -1.53 4.84
C GLY A 9 47.08 -0.69 5.02
N LEU A 10 47.24 0.62 5.28
CA LEU A 10 46.11 1.55 5.45
C LEU A 10 45.19 1.57 4.22
N ASN A 11 45.75 1.53 3.01
CA ASN A 11 44.97 1.50 1.77
C ASN A 11 44.22 0.16 1.59
N LYS A 12 44.81 -0.96 2.04
CA LYS A 12 44.15 -2.28 2.06
C LYS A 12 43.01 -2.34 3.08
N TYR A 13 43.19 -1.75 4.27
CA TYR A 13 42.13 -1.62 5.28
C TYR A 13 41.02 -0.67 4.81
N ASN A 14 41.36 0.42 4.12
CA ASN A 14 40.37 1.32 3.53
C ASN A 14 39.52 0.62 2.47
N LYS A 15 40.13 -0.23 1.63
CA LYS A 15 39.40 -1.05 0.65
C LYS A 15 38.49 -2.09 1.33
N LEU A 16 38.95 -2.75 2.39
CA LEU A 16 38.14 -3.69 3.18
C LEU A 16 36.98 -2.98 3.90
N LEU A 17 37.23 -1.80 4.48
CA LEU A 17 36.23 -0.97 5.13
C LEU A 17 35.17 -0.49 4.14
N TRP A 18 35.58 -0.11 2.93
CA TRP A 18 34.67 0.27 1.85
C TRP A 18 33.75 -0.89 1.44
N ILE A 19 34.31 -2.10 1.26
CA ILE A 19 33.54 -3.30 0.94
C ILE A 19 32.52 -3.60 2.06
N LEU A 20 32.93 -3.50 3.32
CA LEU A 20 32.05 -3.72 4.47
C LEU A 20 30.89 -2.70 4.51
N CYS A 21 31.17 -1.42 4.24
CA CYS A 21 30.14 -0.39 4.12
C CYS A 21 29.16 -0.68 2.97
N CYS A 22 29.65 -1.09 1.80
CA CYS A 22 28.78 -1.46 0.67
C CYS A 22 27.85 -2.63 1.03
N VAL A 23 28.37 -3.66 1.71
CA VAL A 23 27.56 -4.82 2.15
C VAL A 23 26.49 -4.39 3.16
N LEU A 24 26.84 -3.53 4.12
CA LEU A 24 25.87 -2.98 5.08
C LEU A 24 24.74 -2.20 4.40
N VAL A 25 25.07 -1.35 3.42
CA VAL A 25 24.05 -0.60 2.66
C VAL A 25 23.12 -1.55 1.91
N ILE A 26 23.65 -2.60 1.28
CA ILE A 26 22.83 -3.62 0.59
C ILE A 26 21.88 -4.31 1.59
N ILE A 27 22.38 -4.73 2.76
CA ILE A 27 21.56 -5.38 3.79
C ILE A 27 20.43 -4.47 4.27
N ILE A 28 20.71 -3.18 4.50
CA ILE A 28 19.69 -2.19 4.93
C ILE A 28 18.61 -2.01 3.85
N MET A 29 19.02 -1.91 2.58
CA MET A 29 18.10 -1.77 1.46
C MET A 29 17.23 -3.02 1.28
N SER A 30 17.83 -4.22 1.30
CA SER A 30 17.09 -5.48 1.22
C SER A 30 16.11 -5.67 2.38
N SER A 31 16.52 -5.31 3.60
CA SER A 31 15.65 -5.40 4.78
C SER A 31 14.46 -4.45 4.70
N SER A 32 14.67 -3.24 4.15
CA SER A 32 13.63 -2.24 3.95
C SER A 32 12.60 -2.71 2.90
N ILE A 33 13.07 -3.33 1.81
CA ILE A 33 12.19 -3.91 0.77
C ILE A 33 11.32 -5.02 1.37
N ALA A 34 11.93 -5.99 2.06
CA ALA A 34 11.21 -7.12 2.66
C ALA A 34 10.16 -6.66 3.70
N ASN A 35 10.47 -5.63 4.49
CA ASN A 35 9.53 -5.08 5.47
C ASN A 35 8.33 -4.40 4.79
N ASN A 36 8.55 -3.70 3.68
CA ASN A 36 7.47 -3.08 2.92
C ASN A 36 6.55 -4.15 2.29
N GLU A 37 7.10 -5.20 1.69
CA GLU A 37 6.31 -6.31 1.13
C GLU A 37 5.46 -7.03 2.18
N LYS A 38 6.01 -7.25 3.39
CA LYS A 38 5.28 -7.87 4.50
C LYS A 38 4.09 -7.02 4.97
N LYS A 39 4.18 -5.69 4.90
CA LYS A 39 3.07 -4.80 5.27
C LYS A 39 1.93 -4.79 4.26
N PHE A 40 2.18 -5.02 2.98
CA PHE A 40 1.18 -5.00 1.90
C PHE A 40 0.60 -6.39 1.55
N SER A 41 1.02 -7.44 2.25
CA SER A 41 0.54 -8.81 2.08
C SER A 41 -0.44 -9.27 3.17
N LYS A 42 -0.69 -8.43 4.19
CA LYS A 42 -1.63 -8.76 5.27
C LYS A 42 -3.07 -8.67 4.75
N VAL A 43 -3.91 -9.61 5.19
CA VAL A 43 -5.34 -9.65 4.85
C VAL A 43 -6.12 -9.10 6.05
N VAL A 44 -7.05 -8.19 5.80
CA VAL A 44 -8.06 -7.74 6.77
C VAL A 44 -9.37 -8.49 6.58
N ASN A 45 -10.07 -8.72 7.69
CA ASN A 45 -11.30 -9.52 7.71
C ASN A 45 -12.40 -8.84 6.88
N SER A 46 -12.63 -7.54 7.11
CA SER A 46 -13.54 -6.76 6.29
C SER A 46 -13.19 -5.28 6.21
N VAL A 47 -13.63 -4.65 5.13
CA VAL A 47 -13.63 -3.19 4.97
C VAL A 47 -15.04 -2.76 4.62
N THR A 48 -15.53 -1.78 5.36
CA THR A 48 -16.86 -1.22 5.16
C THR A 48 -16.76 0.16 4.55
N PHE A 49 -17.50 0.41 3.47
CA PHE A 49 -17.67 1.74 2.92
C PHE A 49 -19.10 2.23 3.16
N HIS A 50 -19.23 3.45 3.63
CA HIS A 50 -20.51 4.16 3.69
C HIS A 50 -20.54 5.24 2.64
N VAL A 51 -21.50 5.16 1.73
CA VAL A 51 -21.72 6.13 0.67
C VAL A 51 -22.86 7.06 1.07
N LYS A 52 -22.57 8.37 1.07
CA LYS A 52 -23.52 9.42 1.45
C LYS A 52 -23.54 10.55 0.44
N ASN A 53 -24.71 11.16 0.23
CA ASN A 53 -24.84 12.38 -0.57
C ASN A 53 -24.33 13.62 0.20
N LYS A 54 -24.37 14.79 -0.44
CA LYS A 54 -24.01 16.08 0.19
C LYS A 54 -24.81 16.39 1.46
N GLU A 55 -26.05 15.93 1.52
CA GLU A 55 -26.95 16.09 2.67
C GLU A 55 -26.68 15.07 3.79
N LYS A 56 -25.63 14.24 3.66
CA LYS A 56 -25.23 13.17 4.59
C LYS A 56 -26.24 12.02 4.70
N GLN A 57 -27.17 11.94 3.75
CA GLN A 57 -28.12 10.83 3.65
C GLN A 57 -27.45 9.62 2.99
N PRO A 58 -27.72 8.40 3.48
CA PRO A 58 -27.24 7.18 2.85
C PRO A 58 -27.86 7.00 1.46
N ILE A 59 -27.12 6.37 0.56
CA ILE A 59 -27.58 6.13 -0.81
C ILE A 59 -27.67 4.63 -1.02
N LYS A 60 -28.89 4.13 -1.19
CA LYS A 60 -29.17 2.74 -1.51
C LYS A 60 -28.86 2.43 -2.97
N ASP A 61 -28.49 1.19 -3.24
CA ASP A 61 -28.33 0.66 -4.60
C ASP A 61 -27.24 1.36 -5.43
N PHE A 62 -26.30 2.03 -4.78
CA PHE A 62 -25.19 2.73 -5.41
C PHE A 62 -24.05 1.75 -5.68
N GLU A 63 -23.67 1.61 -6.95
CA GLU A 63 -22.59 0.74 -7.37
C GLU A 63 -21.25 1.43 -7.18
N ILE A 64 -20.27 0.72 -6.61
CA ILE A 64 -18.90 1.19 -6.48
C ILE A 64 -17.93 0.09 -6.88
N ILE A 65 -16.84 0.49 -7.55
CA ILE A 65 -15.81 -0.44 -7.99
C ILE A 65 -14.55 -0.17 -7.18
N LEU A 66 -14.06 -1.21 -6.49
CA LEU A 66 -12.82 -1.19 -5.74
C LEU A 66 -11.72 -1.86 -6.56
N MET A 67 -10.66 -1.11 -6.87
CA MET A 67 -9.49 -1.60 -7.58
C MET A 67 -8.25 -1.40 -6.72
N LYS A 68 -7.40 -2.42 -6.58
CA LYS A 68 -6.13 -2.28 -5.87
C LYS A 68 -5.11 -1.51 -6.72
N ASP A 69 -4.48 -0.50 -6.14
CA ASP A 69 -3.34 0.21 -6.74
C ASP A 69 -2.05 -0.52 -6.38
N GLU A 70 -1.41 -1.07 -7.41
CA GLU A 70 -0.19 -1.87 -7.28
C GLU A 70 1.02 -1.20 -7.95
N SER A 71 0.94 0.11 -8.22
CA SER A 71 2.08 0.89 -8.68
C SER A 71 3.29 0.78 -7.72
N PRO A 72 4.53 0.61 -8.23
CA PRO A 72 4.96 0.72 -9.63
C PRO A 72 4.99 -0.61 -10.41
N GLN A 73 4.69 -1.75 -9.79
CA GLN A 73 4.71 -3.06 -10.45
C GLN A 73 3.27 -3.56 -10.59
N PRO A 74 2.67 -3.48 -11.79
CA PRO A 74 1.34 -4.04 -11.98
C PRO A 74 1.39 -5.52 -11.58
N SER A 75 0.58 -5.95 -10.61
CA SER A 75 0.52 -7.37 -10.33
C SER A 75 -0.15 -8.08 -11.50
N ARG A 76 0.04 -9.40 -11.55
CA ARG A 76 -0.61 -10.26 -12.54
C ARG A 76 -2.13 -10.35 -12.32
N GLU A 77 -2.64 -9.91 -11.18
CA GLU A 77 -4.05 -9.96 -10.80
C GLU A 77 -4.53 -8.57 -10.37
N ILE A 78 -5.08 -7.82 -11.32
CA ILE A 78 -5.84 -6.61 -10.98
C ILE A 78 -7.11 -7.08 -10.26
N GLY A 79 -7.10 -7.02 -8.94
CA GLY A 79 -8.28 -7.29 -8.12
C GLY A 79 -9.30 -6.17 -8.33
N ILE A 80 -10.29 -6.41 -9.19
CA ILE A 80 -11.46 -5.54 -9.38
C ILE A 80 -12.64 -6.20 -8.66
N SER A 81 -13.28 -5.46 -7.76
CA SER A 81 -14.50 -5.91 -7.11
C SER A 81 -15.59 -4.86 -7.22
N ILE A 82 -16.78 -5.29 -7.61
CA ILE A 82 -17.96 -4.45 -7.74
C ILE A 82 -18.82 -4.70 -6.51
N GLY A 83 -19.22 -3.63 -5.84
CA GLY A 83 -20.09 -3.68 -4.67
C GLY A 83 -21.26 -2.73 -4.84
N LYS A 84 -22.42 -3.12 -4.34
CA LYS A 84 -23.62 -2.29 -4.33
C LYS A 84 -23.99 -1.97 -2.88
N THR A 85 -24.37 -0.73 -2.62
CA THR A 85 -24.77 -0.32 -1.27
C THR A 85 -26.15 -0.84 -0.87
N ASP A 86 -26.29 -1.20 0.40
CA ASP A 86 -27.56 -1.54 1.03
C ASP A 86 -28.39 -0.30 1.40
N GLU A 87 -29.49 -0.48 2.15
CA GLU A 87 -30.40 0.59 2.55
C GLU A 87 -29.75 1.65 3.44
N GLU A 88 -28.68 1.30 4.17
CA GLU A 88 -27.90 2.22 4.99
C GLU A 88 -26.76 2.88 4.21
N GLY A 89 -26.71 2.68 2.89
CA GLY A 89 -25.65 3.16 2.03
C GLY A 89 -24.32 2.44 2.27
N LYS A 90 -24.38 1.22 2.82
CA LYS A 90 -23.20 0.47 3.24
C LYS A 90 -22.87 -0.63 2.23
N VAL A 91 -21.58 -0.85 2.02
CA VAL A 91 -21.06 -1.97 1.23
C VAL A 91 -19.82 -2.52 1.91
N ILE A 92 -19.71 -3.85 1.96
CA ILE A 92 -18.72 -4.56 2.75
C ILE A 92 -17.94 -5.51 1.84
N TRP A 93 -16.63 -5.35 1.81
CA TRP A 93 -15.72 -6.34 1.22
C TRP A 93 -15.03 -7.15 2.30
N ARG A 94 -14.91 -8.45 2.09
CA ARG A 94 -14.25 -9.39 3.01
C ARG A 94 -12.91 -9.83 2.44
N ASN A 95 -11.99 -10.23 3.33
CA ASN A 95 -10.67 -10.76 2.96
C ASN A 95 -9.86 -9.82 2.05
N VAL A 96 -9.89 -8.52 2.35
CA VAL A 96 -9.22 -7.50 1.54
C VAL A 96 -7.75 -7.42 1.95
N ARG A 97 -6.82 -7.32 1.00
CA ARG A 97 -5.40 -7.12 1.33
C ARG A 97 -5.14 -5.67 1.73
N THR A 98 -4.25 -5.44 2.68
CA THR A 98 -3.77 -4.10 3.01
C THR A 98 -3.09 -3.46 1.79
N GLY A 99 -3.25 -2.16 1.62
CA GLY A 99 -2.68 -1.45 0.47
C GLY A 99 -3.46 -0.22 0.05
N LYS A 100 -3.00 0.38 -1.05
CA LYS A 100 -3.68 1.49 -1.70
C LYS A 100 -4.72 0.93 -2.67
N TYR A 101 -5.86 1.60 -2.73
CA TYR A 101 -6.96 1.26 -3.60
C TYR A 101 -7.52 2.52 -4.25
N ILE A 102 -8.07 2.36 -5.44
CA ILE A 102 -8.83 3.35 -6.19
C ILE A 102 -10.29 2.89 -6.16
N VAL A 103 -11.17 3.76 -5.69
CA VAL A 103 -12.61 3.58 -5.74
C VAL A 103 -13.14 4.36 -6.93
N PHE A 104 -13.76 3.67 -7.87
CA PHE A 104 -14.47 4.30 -8.98
C PHE A 104 -15.95 4.43 -8.63
N LEU A 105 -16.47 5.62 -8.88
CA LEU A 105 -17.85 5.98 -8.65
C LEU A 105 -18.56 6.16 -10.02
N PRO A 106 -19.86 5.81 -10.14
CA PRO A 106 -20.65 5.94 -11.35
C PRO A 106 -20.68 7.36 -11.96
N ASN A 107 -20.52 8.38 -11.11
CA ASN A 107 -20.45 9.79 -11.53
C ASN A 107 -19.10 10.18 -12.16
N LYS A 108 -18.25 9.22 -12.52
CA LYS A 108 -16.88 9.39 -13.05
C LYS A 108 -15.89 9.99 -12.05
N GLU A 109 -16.26 10.10 -10.77
CA GLU A 109 -15.32 10.47 -9.72
C GLU A 109 -14.48 9.26 -9.30
N THR A 110 -13.25 9.53 -8.88
CA THR A 110 -12.33 8.51 -8.33
C THR A 110 -11.82 8.96 -6.98
N GLN A 111 -11.78 8.05 -6.02
CA GLN A 111 -11.25 8.32 -4.67
C GLN A 111 -10.15 7.32 -4.32
N MET A 112 -9.00 7.82 -3.86
CA MET A 112 -7.92 6.96 -3.37
C MET A 112 -8.13 6.66 -1.90
N VAL A 113 -8.04 5.38 -1.53
CA VAL A 113 -8.20 4.93 -0.14
C VAL A 113 -7.06 3.99 0.25
N MET A 114 -6.54 4.20 1.45
CA MET A 114 -5.56 3.30 2.07
C MET A 114 -6.30 2.37 3.02
N ILE A 115 -6.10 1.06 2.84
CA ILE A 115 -6.60 0.01 3.73
C ILE A 115 -5.43 -0.50 4.56
N ASN A 116 -5.49 -0.27 5.87
CA ASN A 116 -4.48 -0.76 6.81
C ASN A 116 -4.96 -2.01 7.53
N ASP A 117 -4.16 -2.52 8.46
CA ASP A 117 -4.37 -3.81 9.12
C ASP A 117 -5.40 -3.81 10.26
N ARG A 118 -6.17 -2.73 10.41
CA ARG A 118 -7.24 -2.58 11.39
C ARG A 118 -8.57 -2.76 10.67
N ASP A 119 -9.58 -3.31 11.32
CA ASP A 119 -10.94 -3.26 10.80
C ASP A 119 -11.35 -1.78 10.67
N GLU A 120 -11.47 -1.30 9.44
CA GLU A 120 -11.63 0.11 9.13
C GLU A 120 -12.97 0.37 8.44
N THR A 121 -13.74 1.30 9.00
CA THR A 121 -14.91 1.89 8.36
C THR A 121 -14.46 3.12 7.57
N LYS A 122 -14.64 3.10 6.25
CA LYS A 122 -14.35 4.21 5.34
C LYS A 122 -15.64 4.94 4.99
N LYS A 123 -15.58 6.28 4.94
CA LYS A 123 -16.69 7.13 4.51
C LYS A 123 -16.36 7.69 3.14
N ILE A 124 -17.25 7.48 2.19
CA ILE A 124 -17.21 8.08 0.85
C ILE A 124 -18.36 9.08 0.82
N ASN A 125 -18.02 10.36 0.77
CA ASN A 125 -19.00 11.39 0.46
C ASN A 125 -18.98 11.58 -1.05
N ILE A 126 -20.16 11.54 -1.67
CA ILE A 126 -20.30 11.77 -3.09
C ILE A 126 -21.05 13.06 -3.35
N SER A 127 -20.57 13.80 -4.33
CA SER A 127 -21.19 15.03 -4.81
C SER A 127 -22.21 14.68 -5.88
N LEU A 128 -23.30 14.01 -5.49
CA LEU A 128 -24.51 13.96 -6.31
C LEU A 128 -25.22 15.32 -6.29
#